data_AF-A0A4Q1KBI0-F1
#
_entry.id   AF-A0A4Q1KBI0-F1
#
_cell.length_a   1.000
_cell.length_b   1.000
_cell.length_c   1.000
_cell.angle_alpha   90.00
_cell.angle_beta   90.00
_cell.angle_gamma   90.00
#
_symmetry.space_group_name_H-M   'P 1'
#
loop_
_entity.id
_entity.type
_entity.pdbx_description
1 polymer ?
#
loop_
_entity_poly.entity_id
_entity_poly.type
_entity_poly.pdbx_seq_one_letter_code
_entity_poly.pdbx_strand_id
1 'polypeptide(L)'
;MKKILFAFLILLACQNLQAQEEQLTWHTDINKAIELSKAEQKPMFLFFTGSDWCGWCMRLQSEVFKKPEFIQWAKEKVILVELDFPRRTQQPDALRQQNMQMQQVFQPRGYPTVYIVKPTLVDGKTNFEQLGQTGYVAGGPEKWLAGANEMIARYVPDPKPVTTEPVKAPTKKKAPAPKKQPATTPKKK
;
A
#
# COMPACT_ATOMS: atom_id res chain seq x y z
N MET A 1 -43.29 -13.04 -34.43
CA MET A 1 -42.44 -11.87 -34.79
C MET A 1 -42.21 -10.88 -33.63
N LYS A 2 -43.20 -10.57 -32.77
CA LYS A 2 -43.00 -9.66 -31.60
C LYS A 2 -41.98 -10.14 -30.54
N LYS A 3 -41.81 -11.46 -30.35
CA LYS A 3 -40.85 -12.03 -29.38
C LYS A 3 -39.39 -11.94 -29.83
N ILE A 4 -39.14 -11.90 -31.15
CA ILE A 4 -37.79 -11.74 -31.72
C ILE A 4 -37.36 -10.27 -31.65
N LEU A 5 -38.30 -9.34 -31.78
CA LEU A 5 -38.07 -7.89 -31.61
C LEU A 5 -37.66 -7.54 -30.17
N PHE A 6 -38.24 -8.21 -29.16
CA PHE A 6 -37.87 -8.02 -27.76
C PHE A 6 -36.48 -8.59 -27.42
N ALA A 7 -36.07 -9.68 -28.06
CA ALA A 7 -34.74 -10.26 -27.85
C ALA A 7 -33.62 -9.37 -28.42
N PHE A 8 -33.87 -8.68 -29.53
CA PHE A 8 -32.93 -7.72 -30.10
C PHE A 8 -32.80 -6.44 -29.26
N LEU A 9 -33.89 -6.01 -28.60
CA LEU A 9 -33.89 -4.83 -27.72
C LEU A 9 -33.10 -5.07 -26.42
N ILE A 10 -33.09 -6.29 -25.91
CA ILE A 10 -32.32 -6.67 -24.71
C ILE A 10 -30.83 -6.83 -25.03
N LEU A 11 -30.48 -7.30 -26.23
CA LEU A 11 -29.08 -7.45 -26.66
C LEU A 11 -28.38 -6.09 -26.88
N LEU A 12 -29.13 -5.04 -27.26
CA LEU A 12 -28.60 -3.69 -27.45
C LEU A 12 -28.36 -2.93 -26.12
N ALA A 13 -28.98 -3.36 -25.01
CA ALA A 13 -28.83 -2.73 -23.71
C ALA A 13 -27.53 -3.13 -22.97
N CYS A 14 -26.90 -4.25 -23.33
CA CYS A 14 -25.65 -4.71 -22.70
C CYS A 14 -24.37 -4.03 -23.23
N GLN A 15 -24.44 -3.20 -24.27
CA GLN A 15 -23.24 -2.55 -24.83
C GLN A 15 -22.85 -1.23 -24.16
N ASN A 16 -23.63 -0.77 -23.16
CA ASN A 16 -23.29 0.41 -22.35
C ASN A 16 -22.73 0.01 -20.98
N LEU A 17 -21.88 -1.03 -20.93
CA LEU A 17 -20.91 -1.11 -19.85
C LEU A 17 -19.89 0.01 -20.11
N GLN A 18 -20.28 1.24 -19.78
CA GLN A 18 -19.37 2.35 -19.72
C GLN A 18 -18.24 1.91 -18.80
N ALA A 19 -17.06 1.71 -19.37
CA ALA A 19 -15.83 1.59 -18.62
C ALA A 19 -15.76 2.83 -17.75
N GLN A 20 -16.12 2.68 -16.48
CA GLN A 20 -15.90 3.70 -15.49
C GLN A 20 -14.39 3.96 -15.58
N GLU A 21 -14.00 5.17 -15.94
CA GLU A 21 -12.61 5.60 -15.84
C GLU A 21 -12.25 5.52 -14.36
N GLU A 22 -11.90 4.33 -13.91
CA GLU A 22 -11.53 4.06 -12.54
C GLU A 22 -10.18 4.73 -12.33
N GLN A 23 -10.24 5.98 -11.86
CA GLN A 23 -9.10 6.81 -11.55
C GLN A 23 -8.21 6.09 -10.53
N LEU A 24 -6.90 6.19 -10.77
CA LEU A 24 -5.91 5.76 -9.79
C LEU A 24 -6.01 6.62 -8.54
N THR A 25 -5.98 5.97 -7.37
CA THR A 25 -5.87 6.67 -6.10
C THR A 25 -4.38 6.92 -5.81
N TRP A 26 -3.95 8.17 -5.95
CA TRP A 26 -2.62 8.60 -5.53
C TRP A 26 -2.68 9.11 -4.09
N HIS A 27 -1.92 8.48 -3.21
CA HIS A 27 -1.79 8.93 -1.82
C HIS A 27 -0.68 9.97 -1.71
N THR A 28 -0.86 10.94 -0.81
CA THR A 28 0.17 11.93 -0.47
C THR A 28 0.66 11.76 0.97
N ASP A 29 -0.12 11.12 1.83
CA ASP A 29 0.27 10.76 3.20
C ASP A 29 1.03 9.43 3.20
N ILE A 30 2.30 9.48 3.62
CA ILE A 30 3.17 8.30 3.62
C ILE A 30 2.75 7.27 4.66
N ASN A 31 2.27 7.71 5.83
CA ASN A 31 1.83 6.82 6.90
C ASN A 31 0.59 6.07 6.47
N LYS A 32 -0.35 6.76 5.80
CA LYS A 32 -1.54 6.10 5.27
C LYS A 32 -1.19 5.04 4.23
N ALA A 33 -0.25 5.35 3.34
CA ALA A 33 0.22 4.40 2.33
C ALA A 33 0.94 3.19 2.94
N ILE A 34 1.69 3.37 4.04
CA ILE A 34 2.30 2.26 4.79
C ILE A 34 1.22 1.33 5.38
N GLU A 35 0.18 1.89 5.99
CA GLU A 35 -0.94 1.10 6.52
C GLU A 35 -1.60 0.25 5.42
N LEU A 36 -1.91 0.89 4.28
CA LEU A 36 -2.53 0.22 3.13
C LEU A 36 -1.61 -0.84 2.53
N SER A 37 -0.32 -0.56 2.41
CA SER A 37 0.67 -1.52 1.92
C SER A 37 0.70 -2.79 2.76
N LYS A 38 0.66 -2.65 4.10
CA LYS A 38 0.60 -3.78 5.02
C LYS A 38 -0.74 -4.52 4.95
N ALA A 39 -1.85 -3.78 4.90
CA ALA A 39 -3.20 -4.36 4.89
C ALA A 39 -3.49 -5.12 3.59
N GLU A 40 -3.12 -4.56 2.45
CA GLU A 40 -3.34 -5.14 1.12
C GLU A 40 -2.21 -6.07 0.68
N GLN A 41 -1.14 -6.16 1.48
CA GLN A 41 0.07 -6.92 1.15
C GLN A 41 0.64 -6.54 -0.21
N LYS A 42 0.73 -5.24 -0.51
CA LYS A 42 1.31 -4.70 -1.75
C LYS A 42 2.51 -3.81 -1.44
N PRO A 43 3.57 -3.82 -2.27
CA PRO A 43 4.64 -2.83 -2.15
C PRO A 43 4.13 -1.41 -2.43
N MET A 44 4.87 -0.42 -1.94
CA MET A 44 4.60 0.98 -2.21
C MET A 44 5.37 1.46 -3.44
N PHE A 45 4.71 2.28 -4.26
CA PHE A 45 5.26 2.95 -5.42
C PHE A 45 5.42 4.42 -5.09
N LEU A 46 6.64 4.88 -4.87
CA LEU A 46 6.93 6.25 -4.48
C LEU A 46 7.39 7.04 -5.69
N PHE A 47 6.55 7.97 -6.15
CA PHE A 47 6.84 8.81 -7.30
C PHE A 47 7.35 10.19 -6.86
N PHE A 48 8.67 10.39 -6.96
CA PHE A 48 9.29 11.69 -6.77
C PHE A 48 9.12 12.52 -8.05
N THR A 49 8.41 13.63 -7.95
CA THR A 49 8.00 14.47 -9.10
C THR A 49 8.08 15.96 -8.81
N GLY A 50 7.96 16.77 -9.87
CA GLY A 50 7.81 18.22 -9.79
C GLY A 50 6.70 18.67 -10.73
N SER A 51 5.47 18.75 -10.22
CA SER A 51 4.22 18.88 -10.99
C SER A 51 4.16 20.10 -11.91
N ASP A 52 4.81 21.22 -11.53
CA ASP A 52 4.73 22.48 -12.27
C ASP A 52 5.98 22.85 -13.09
N TRP A 53 7.07 22.06 -13.00
CA TRP A 53 8.35 22.42 -13.62
C TRP A 53 9.10 21.24 -14.27
N CYS A 54 8.74 20.00 -13.96
CA CYS A 54 9.44 18.82 -14.48
C CYS A 54 8.77 18.27 -15.76
N GLY A 55 9.28 18.68 -16.93
CA GLY A 55 8.82 18.21 -18.23
C GLY A 55 8.79 16.69 -18.39
N TRP A 56 9.87 16.02 -17.96
CA TRP A 56 9.98 14.56 -18.02
C TRP A 56 9.02 13.84 -17.07
N CYS A 57 8.65 14.47 -15.95
CA CYS A 57 7.67 13.92 -15.02
C CYS A 57 6.26 13.94 -15.64
N MET A 58 5.88 15.06 -16.23
CA MET A 58 4.61 15.18 -16.96
C MET A 58 4.54 14.20 -18.12
N ARG A 59 5.66 14.02 -18.83
CA ARG A 59 5.79 13.05 -19.92
C ARG A 59 5.66 11.60 -19.45
N LEU A 60 6.30 11.23 -18.34
CA LEU A 60 6.13 9.89 -17.75
C LEU A 60 4.68 9.63 -17.37
N GLN A 61 4.01 10.61 -16.75
CA GLN A 61 2.60 10.48 -16.41
C GLN A 61 1.72 10.29 -17.66
N SER A 62 1.94 11.07 -18.73
CA SER A 62 1.12 11.02 -19.94
C SER A 62 1.37 9.79 -20.80
N GLU A 63 2.62 9.35 -20.92
CA GLU A 63 3.02 8.21 -21.74
C GLU A 63 2.86 6.87 -21.02
N VAL A 64 2.85 6.85 -19.68
CA VAL A 64 2.78 5.62 -18.90
C VAL A 64 1.64 5.65 -17.88
N PHE A 65 1.65 6.55 -16.88
CA PHE A 65 0.76 6.40 -15.72
C PHE A 65 -0.73 6.61 -16.02
N LYS A 66 -1.05 7.37 -17.08
CA LYS A 66 -2.42 7.59 -17.57
C LYS A 66 -2.86 6.55 -18.60
N LYS A 67 -2.03 5.55 -18.90
CA LYS A 67 -2.38 4.50 -19.86
C LYS A 67 -3.13 3.35 -19.19
N PRO A 68 -4.12 2.73 -19.87
CA PRO A 68 -4.92 1.64 -19.30
C PRO A 68 -4.09 0.51 -18.71
N GLU A 69 -2.98 0.15 -19.37
CA GLU A 69 -2.06 -0.92 -18.96
C GLU A 69 -1.45 -0.63 -17.59
N PHE A 70 -0.99 0.61 -17.36
CA PHE A 70 -0.47 1.02 -16.06
C PHE A 70 -1.58 1.11 -15.01
N ILE A 71 -2.77 1.63 -15.38
CA ILE A 71 -3.89 1.77 -14.45
C ILE A 71 -4.31 0.41 -13.90
N GLN A 72 -4.44 -0.60 -14.77
CA GLN A 72 -4.75 -1.96 -14.37
C GLN A 72 -3.63 -2.54 -13.49
N TRP A 73 -2.38 -2.43 -13.96
CA TRP A 73 -1.23 -2.92 -13.22
C TRP A 73 -1.13 -2.32 -11.82
N ALA A 74 -1.32 -1.00 -11.68
CA ALA A 74 -1.13 -0.32 -10.42
C ALA A 74 -2.14 -0.76 -9.36
N LYS A 75 -3.41 -0.91 -9.74
CA LYS A 75 -4.47 -1.39 -8.82
C LYS A 75 -4.16 -2.76 -8.26
N GLU A 76 -3.62 -3.65 -9.08
CA GLU A 76 -3.32 -5.02 -8.68
C GLU A 76 -2.03 -5.12 -7.85
N LYS A 77 -1.02 -4.30 -8.17
CA LYS A 77 0.36 -4.58 -7.77
C LYS A 77 0.92 -3.64 -6.71
N VAL A 78 0.46 -2.39 -6.59
CA VAL A 78 1.13 -1.38 -5.76
C VAL A 78 0.18 -0.43 -5.04
N ILE A 79 0.68 0.17 -3.96
CA ILE A 79 0.09 1.38 -3.36
C ILE A 79 0.81 2.61 -3.92
N LEU A 80 0.09 3.44 -4.67
CA LEU A 80 0.67 4.63 -5.32
C LEU A 80 0.81 5.80 -4.34
N VAL A 81 2.00 6.38 -4.29
CA VAL A 81 2.31 7.56 -3.49
C VAL A 81 2.96 8.62 -4.36
N GLU A 82 2.41 9.83 -4.35
CA GLU A 82 3.00 10.99 -5.00
C GLU A 82 3.77 11.82 -3.98
N LEU A 83 5.07 12.00 -4.24
CA LEU A 83 5.97 12.86 -3.49
C LEU A 83 6.35 14.03 -4.39
N ASP A 84 5.46 15.02 -4.44
CA ASP A 84 5.60 16.20 -5.30
C ASP A 84 6.39 17.34 -4.63
N PHE A 85 7.23 17.99 -5.45
CA PHE A 85 8.09 19.12 -5.09
C PHE A 85 7.82 20.31 -6.02
N PRO A 86 6.62 20.92 -5.97
CA PRO A 86 6.26 22.05 -6.83
C PRO A 86 7.09 23.30 -6.50
N ARG A 87 7.28 24.19 -7.48
CA ARG A 87 7.98 25.47 -7.28
C ARG A 87 7.04 26.65 -7.08
N ARG A 88 5.83 26.57 -7.64
CA ARG A 88 4.85 27.65 -7.66
C ARG A 88 3.63 27.32 -6.81
N THR A 89 3.24 26.06 -6.77
CA THR A 89 2.08 25.61 -5.98
C THR A 89 2.47 25.46 -4.51
N GLN A 90 1.72 26.12 -3.62
CA GLN A 90 1.91 25.96 -2.18
C GLN A 90 1.33 24.62 -1.71
N GLN A 91 2.08 23.94 -0.85
CA GLN A 91 1.63 22.72 -0.16
C GLN A 91 1.45 23.03 1.34
N PRO A 92 0.55 22.31 2.03
CA PRO A 92 0.50 22.35 3.49
C PRO A 92 1.88 22.04 4.10
N ASP A 93 2.26 22.76 5.16
CA ASP A 93 3.60 22.63 5.74
C ASP A 93 3.93 21.20 6.18
N ALA A 94 2.97 20.48 6.75
CA ALA A 94 3.14 19.09 7.15
C ALA A 94 3.47 18.17 5.96
N LEU A 95 2.77 18.35 4.83
CA LEU A 95 3.02 17.58 3.61
C LEU A 95 4.40 17.90 3.02
N ARG A 96 4.74 19.20 2.96
CA ARG A 96 6.05 19.65 2.49
C ARG A 96 7.19 19.07 3.35
N GLN A 97 7.05 19.11 4.67
CA GLN A 97 8.03 18.55 5.60
C GLN A 97 8.17 17.03 5.43
N GLN A 98 7.06 16.30 5.31
CA GLN A 98 7.07 14.86 5.02
C GLN A 98 7.80 14.56 3.71
N ASN A 99 7.49 15.29 2.63
CA ASN A 99 8.12 15.08 1.33
C ASN A 99 9.63 15.36 1.38
N MET A 100 10.06 16.41 2.10
CA MET A 100 11.47 16.69 2.34
C MET A 100 12.15 15.57 3.15
N GLN A 101 11.49 15.02 4.16
CA GLN A 101 12.02 13.87 4.91
C GLN A 101 12.18 12.65 3.99
N MET A 102 11.20 12.35 3.12
CA MET A 102 11.31 11.26 2.16
C MET A 102 12.41 11.51 1.14
N GLN A 103 12.60 12.75 0.69
CA GLN A 103 13.74 13.11 -0.18
C GLN A 103 15.08 12.83 0.50
N GLN A 104 15.21 13.12 1.79
CA GLN A 104 16.43 12.84 2.55
C GLN A 104 16.68 11.34 2.74
N VAL A 105 15.62 10.56 2.95
CA VAL A 105 15.71 9.10 3.11
C VAL A 105 16.11 8.42 1.79
N PHE A 106 15.46 8.77 0.68
CA PHE A 106 15.65 8.09 -0.60
C PHE A 106 16.74 8.70 -1.49
N GLN A 107 17.07 9.97 -1.26
CA GLN A 107 18.09 10.73 -2.00
C GLN A 107 17.98 10.59 -3.53
N PRO A 108 16.81 10.91 -4.14
CA PRO A 108 16.65 10.84 -5.58
C PRO A 108 17.68 11.76 -6.27
N ARG A 109 18.39 11.23 -7.26
CA ARG A 109 19.41 12.00 -8.02
C ARG A 109 18.80 13.02 -8.97
N GLY A 110 17.50 12.93 -9.25
CA GLY A 110 16.78 13.79 -10.16
C GLY A 110 15.31 13.41 -10.27
N TYR A 111 14.61 14.07 -11.18
CA TYR A 111 13.18 13.91 -11.41
C TYR A 111 12.91 13.61 -12.89
N PRO A 112 12.00 12.68 -13.24
CA PRO A 112 11.25 11.80 -12.33
C PRO A 112 12.11 10.66 -11.76
N THR A 113 11.88 10.28 -10.50
CA THR A 113 12.39 9.03 -9.93
C THR A 113 11.25 8.27 -9.27
N VAL A 114 11.17 6.98 -9.52
CA VAL A 114 10.23 6.05 -8.90
C VAL A 114 11.01 5.05 -8.07
N TYR A 115 10.61 4.86 -6.82
CA TYR A 115 11.08 3.77 -5.97
C TYR A 115 9.94 2.78 -5.75
N ILE A 116 10.24 1.48 -5.85
CA ILE A 116 9.32 0.44 -5.38
C ILE A 116 9.91 -0.13 -4.10
N VAL A 117 9.16 -0.04 -3.02
CA VAL A 117 9.64 -0.35 -1.66
C VAL A 117 8.65 -1.21 -0.89
N LYS A 118 9.17 -1.97 0.07
CA LYS A 118 8.38 -2.61 1.11
C LYS A 118 8.60 -1.84 2.42
N PRO A 119 7.53 -1.39 3.11
CA PRO A 119 7.70 -0.83 4.45
C PRO A 119 8.06 -1.94 5.45
N THR A 120 9.11 -1.72 6.23
CA THR A 120 9.58 -2.63 7.28
C THR A 120 9.64 -1.91 8.63
N LEU A 121 9.78 -2.66 9.71
CA LEU A 121 10.03 -2.12 11.05
C LEU A 121 11.41 -2.57 11.51
N VAL A 122 12.29 -1.61 11.77
CA VAL A 122 13.62 -1.84 12.35
C VAL A 122 13.68 -1.05 13.65
N ASP A 123 13.89 -1.74 14.78
CA ASP A 123 13.95 -1.13 16.12
C ASP A 123 12.74 -0.25 16.47
N GLY A 124 11.54 -0.69 16.08
CA GLY A 124 10.29 0.04 16.31
C GLY A 124 10.09 1.29 15.45
N LYS A 125 11.00 1.56 14.50
CA LYS A 125 10.89 2.66 13.53
C LYS A 125 10.58 2.10 12.15
N THR A 126 9.74 2.82 11.41
CA THR A 126 9.48 2.50 10.00
C THR A 126 10.75 2.69 9.19
N ASN A 127 11.07 1.68 8.39
CA ASN A 127 12.10 1.71 7.37
C ASN A 127 11.50 1.26 6.03
N PHE A 128 12.26 1.38 4.95
CA PHE A 128 11.85 0.98 3.61
C PHE A 128 12.91 0.07 3.00
N GLU A 129 12.54 -1.17 2.73
CA GLU A 129 13.35 -2.07 1.90
C GLU A 129 13.14 -1.72 0.44
N GLN A 130 14.19 -1.29 -0.25
CA GLN A 130 14.12 -0.93 -1.66
C GLN A 130 14.19 -2.17 -2.56
N LEU A 131 13.11 -2.42 -3.29
CA LEU A 131 13.03 -3.51 -4.28
C LEU A 131 13.61 -3.10 -5.63
N GLY A 132 13.61 -1.81 -5.91
CA GLY A 132 14.29 -1.20 -7.05
C GLY A 132 13.92 0.27 -7.23
N GLN A 133 14.52 0.89 -8.23
CA GLN A 133 14.20 2.24 -8.68
C GLN A 133 14.26 2.34 -10.19
N THR A 134 13.52 3.29 -10.75
CA THR A 134 13.56 3.66 -12.16
C THR A 134 13.21 5.13 -12.34
N GLY A 135 13.28 5.64 -13.57
CA GLY A 135 12.84 6.98 -13.93
C GLY A 135 11.99 6.95 -15.19
N TYR A 136 12.19 7.93 -16.07
CA TYR A 136 11.61 7.89 -17.40
C TYR A 136 12.32 6.83 -18.26
N VAL A 137 11.54 5.97 -18.91
CA VAL A 137 12.02 4.98 -19.88
C VAL A 137 11.20 5.14 -21.15
N ALA A 138 11.86 5.45 -22.26
CA ALA A 138 11.20 5.56 -23.56
C ALA A 138 10.75 4.19 -24.06
N GLY A 139 9.54 4.13 -24.63
CA GLY A 139 8.92 2.92 -25.18
C GLY A 139 7.51 2.62 -24.68
N GLY A 140 6.85 3.57 -24.01
CA GLY A 140 5.47 3.43 -23.57
C GLY A 140 5.29 2.56 -22.33
N PRO A 141 4.03 2.24 -21.97
CA PRO A 141 3.71 1.58 -20.71
C PRO A 141 4.25 0.15 -20.64
N GLU A 142 4.19 -0.62 -21.73
CA GLU A 142 4.66 -2.00 -21.75
C GLU A 142 6.13 -2.14 -21.34
N LYS A 143 7.01 -1.36 -21.96
CA LYS A 143 8.45 -1.39 -21.66
C LYS A 143 8.75 -0.88 -20.27
N TRP A 144 8.04 0.16 -19.82
CA TRP A 144 8.21 0.69 -18.47
C TRP A 144 7.77 -0.34 -17.42
N LEU A 145 6.64 -1.02 -17.64
CA LEU A 145 6.09 -2.04 -16.76
C LEU A 145 6.96 -3.31 -16.71
N ALA A 146 7.68 -3.67 -17.77
CA ALA A 146 8.63 -4.78 -17.74
C ALA A 146 9.68 -4.60 -16.63
N GLY A 147 10.30 -3.42 -16.56
CA GLY A 147 11.24 -3.10 -15.47
C GLY A 147 10.57 -3.04 -14.10
N ALA A 148 9.34 -2.52 -14.02
CA ALA A 148 8.58 -2.49 -12.78
C ALA A 148 8.25 -3.89 -12.24
N ASN A 149 7.94 -4.84 -13.13
CA ASN A 149 7.67 -6.22 -12.78
C ASN A 149 8.92 -6.93 -12.22
N GLU A 150 10.11 -6.67 -12.77
CA GLU A 150 11.37 -7.19 -12.21
C GLU A 150 11.62 -6.69 -10.78
N MET A 151 11.24 -5.45 -10.48
CA MET A 151 11.32 -4.89 -9.13
C MET A 151 10.33 -5.56 -8.17
N ILE A 152 9.06 -5.69 -8.58
CA ILE A 152 8.02 -6.31 -7.74
C ILE A 152 8.26 -7.80 -7.52
N ALA A 153 8.94 -8.51 -8.43
CA ALA A 153 9.30 -9.91 -8.24
C ALA A 153 10.16 -10.16 -6.98
N ARG A 154 10.80 -9.12 -6.43
CA ARG A 154 11.57 -9.18 -5.18
C ARG A 154 10.70 -8.98 -3.93
N TYR A 155 9.44 -8.60 -4.10
CA TYR A 155 8.53 -8.35 -2.98
C TYR A 155 8.09 -9.66 -2.33
N VAL A 156 8.37 -9.78 -1.03
CA VAL A 156 7.86 -10.87 -0.19
C VAL A 156 6.93 -10.27 0.87
N PRO A 157 5.62 -10.53 0.84
CA PRO A 157 4.70 -10.09 1.89
C PRO A 157 5.15 -10.60 3.26
N ASP A 158 4.89 -9.81 4.31
CA ASP A 158 5.03 -10.34 5.66
C ASP A 158 4.03 -11.49 5.87
N PRO A 159 4.41 -12.52 6.65
CA PRO A 159 3.46 -13.54 7.07
C PRO A 159 2.25 -12.84 7.69
N LYS A 160 1.04 -13.17 7.22
CA LYS A 160 -0.18 -12.66 7.87
C LYS A 160 -0.07 -12.99 9.36
N PRO A 161 -0.35 -12.04 10.27
CA PRO A 161 -0.41 -12.36 11.68
C PRO A 161 -1.34 -13.56 11.81
N VAL A 162 -0.82 -14.69 12.30
CA VAL A 162 -1.65 -15.82 12.68
C VAL A 162 -2.58 -15.24 13.74
N THR A 163 -3.84 -15.04 13.39
CA THR A 163 -4.88 -14.71 14.36
C THR A 163 -4.94 -15.88 15.32
N THR A 164 -4.12 -15.82 16.38
CA THR A 164 -4.44 -16.54 17.60
C THR A 164 -5.73 -15.91 18.07
N GLU A 165 -6.84 -16.59 17.80
CA GLU A 165 -8.05 -16.36 18.59
C GLU A 165 -7.63 -16.25 20.05
N PRO A 166 -8.16 -15.28 20.82
CA PRO A 166 -7.85 -15.20 22.23
C PRO A 166 -8.23 -16.53 22.85
N VAL A 167 -7.22 -17.32 23.24
CA VAL A 167 -7.41 -18.45 24.15
C VAL A 167 -8.09 -17.84 25.37
N LYS A 168 -9.40 -18.12 25.51
CA LYS A 168 -10.16 -17.77 26.71
C LYS A 168 -9.32 -18.22 27.89
N ALA A 169 -8.82 -17.26 28.67
CA ALA A 169 -8.11 -17.55 29.89
C ALA A 169 -8.95 -18.52 30.71
N PRO A 170 -8.40 -19.64 31.20
CA PRO A 170 -9.15 -20.51 32.08
C PRO A 170 -9.53 -19.68 33.31
N THR A 171 -10.84 -19.46 33.48
CA THR A 171 -11.43 -18.88 34.68
C THR A 171 -10.85 -19.61 35.88
N LYS A 172 -10.04 -18.90 36.68
CA LYS A 172 -9.57 -19.36 37.99
C LYS A 172 -10.80 -19.67 38.84
N LYS A 173 -11.19 -20.95 38.94
CA LYS A 173 -12.08 -21.42 40.01
C LYS A 173 -11.36 -21.15 41.33
N LYS A 174 -11.94 -20.25 42.12
CA LYS A 174 -11.56 -19.94 43.48
C LYS A 174 -11.46 -21.24 44.28
N ALA A 175 -10.25 -21.58 44.73
CA ALA A 175 -10.03 -22.73 45.61
C ALA A 175 -10.84 -22.55 46.91
N PRO A 176 -11.48 -23.59 47.46
CA PRO A 176 -12.17 -23.50 48.74
C PRO A 176 -11.16 -23.28 49.87
N ALA A 177 -11.54 -22.42 50.83
CA ALA A 177 -10.76 -22.15 52.03
C ALA A 177 -10.46 -23.45 52.82
N PRO A 178 -9.27 -23.59 53.43
CA PRO A 178 -8.93 -24.77 54.22
C PRO A 178 -9.76 -24.80 55.51
N LYS A 179 -10.44 -25.91 55.75
CA LYS A 179 -11.12 -26.22 57.02
C LYS A 179 -10.06 -26.32 58.13
N LYS A 180 -10.18 -25.51 59.17
CA LYS A 180 -9.41 -25.63 60.41
C LYS A 180 -9.70 -27.00 61.06
N GLN A 181 -8.67 -27.81 61.24
CA GLN A 181 -8.71 -29.00 62.12
C GLN A 181 -8.57 -28.55 63.59
N PRO A 182 -9.23 -29.24 64.54
CA PRO A 182 -9.07 -28.97 65.96
C PRO A 182 -7.75 -29.54 66.49
N ALA A 183 -7.07 -28.75 67.34
CA ALA A 183 -5.85 -29.14 68.02
C ALA A 183 -6.12 -30.26 69.04
N THR A 184 -5.46 -31.40 68.88
CA THR A 184 -5.39 -32.45 69.89
C THR A 184 -4.06 -32.35 70.65
N THR A 185 -4.20 -32.25 71.97
CA THR A 185 -3.15 -32.20 72.98
C THR A 185 -2.36 -33.52 73.04
N PRO A 186 -1.02 -33.51 73.16
CA PRO A 186 -0.28 -34.67 73.61
C PRO A 186 0.01 -34.58 75.12
N LYS A 187 -0.55 -35.54 75.86
CA LYS A 187 -0.05 -35.98 77.18
C LYS A 187 1.43 -36.35 77.07
N LYS A 188 2.26 -35.86 78.00
CA LYS A 188 3.51 -36.51 78.38
C LYS A 188 3.58 -36.68 79.90
N LYS A 189 4.07 -37.86 80.26
CA LYS A 189 4.29 -38.44 81.58
C LYS A 189 5.21 -37.58 82.45
#